data_AF-A0A5C5RSU5-F1
#
_entry.id   AF-A0A5C5RSU5-F1
#
_cell.length_a   1.000
_cell.length_b   1.000
_cell.length_c   1.000
_cell.angle_alpha   90.00
_cell.angle_beta   90.00
_cell.angle_gamma   90.00
#
_symmetry.space_group_name_H-M   'P 1'
#
loop_
_entity.id
_entity.type
_entity.pdbx_description
1 polymer ?
#
loop_
_entity_poly.entity_id
_entity_poly.type
_entity_poly.pdbx_seq_one_letter_code
_entity_poly.pdbx_strand_id
1 'polypeptide(L)'
;MTNVERLPSADDALRALHRDLERLAAQASTSYLMSQPLRIEDHGEWKRAVWYESEELSIITEDGTVAFAAGRRFDHYPDECHITRATARRIAQALLSASAYVADHPPTDGGPN
;
A
#
# COMPACT_ATOMS: atom_id res chain seq x y z
N MET A 1 17.96 5.33 28.05
CA MET A 1 18.32 3.97 28.50
C MET A 1 17.16 3.06 28.14
N THR A 2 17.33 2.23 27.11
CA THR A 2 16.28 1.32 26.65
C THR A 2 16.18 0.17 27.65
N ASN A 3 15.05 0.07 28.36
CA ASN A 3 14.74 -1.10 29.19
C ASN A 3 14.65 -2.30 28.25
N VAL A 4 15.67 -3.17 28.27
CA VAL A 4 15.54 -4.50 27.69
C VAL A 4 14.59 -5.25 28.61
N GLU A 5 13.36 -5.44 28.16
CA GLU A 5 12.38 -6.27 28.85
C GLU A 5 12.99 -7.65 29.04
N ARG A 6 13.33 -8.02 30.29
CA ARG A 6 13.92 -9.32 30.58
C ARG A 6 12.83 -10.36 30.44
N LEU A 7 12.86 -11.08 29.33
CA LEU A 7 11.93 -12.17 29.09
C LEU A 7 12.24 -13.33 30.06
N PRO A 8 11.20 -14.00 30.61
CA PRO A 8 11.35 -14.92 31.74
C PRO A 8 12.23 -16.14 31.44
N SER A 9 12.33 -16.51 30.17
CA SER A 9 13.08 -17.68 29.71
C SER A 9 13.65 -17.46 28.31
N ALA A 10 14.64 -18.27 27.95
CA ALA A 10 15.21 -18.29 26.59
C ALA A 10 14.14 -18.62 25.53
N ASP A 11 13.16 -19.46 25.87
CA ASP A 11 12.06 -19.81 24.96
C ASP A 11 11.14 -18.62 24.70
N ASP A 12 10.88 -17.79 25.72
CA ASP A 12 10.09 -16.58 25.54
C ASP A 12 10.84 -15.52 24.72
N ALA A 13 12.16 -15.43 24.91
CA ALA A 13 13.01 -14.60 24.07
C ALA A 13 13.01 -15.04 22.60
N LEU A 14 13.05 -16.35 22.34
CA LEU A 14 12.98 -16.91 20.99
C LEU A 14 11.60 -16.68 20.35
N ARG A 15 10.51 -16.82 21.10
CA ARG A 15 9.14 -16.53 20.60
C ARG A 15 8.95 -15.05 20.29
N ALA A 16 9.46 -14.16 21.12
CA ALA A 16 9.40 -12.71 20.87
C ALA A 16 10.21 -12.33 19.62
N LEU A 17 11.43 -12.87 19.50
CA LEU A 17 12.27 -12.67 18.33
C LEU A 17 11.62 -13.22 17.05
N HIS A 18 11.00 -14.40 17.11
CA HIS A 18 10.28 -14.99 15.99
C HIS A 18 9.11 -14.10 15.54
N ARG A 19 8.30 -13.60 16.49
CA ARG A 19 7.19 -12.68 16.19
C ARG A 19 7.68 -11.36 15.59
N ASP A 20 8.79 -10.81 16.08
CA ASP A 20 9.38 -9.61 15.52
C ASP A 20 9.93 -9.84 14.11
N LEU A 21 10.52 -11.01 13.84
CA LEU A 21 10.94 -11.41 12.50
C LEU A 21 9.75 -11.59 11.57
N GLU A 22 8.66 -12.22 12.01
CA GLU A 22 7.43 -12.34 11.23
C GLU A 22 6.81 -10.97 10.94
N ARG A 23 6.78 -10.06 11.92
CA ARG A 23 6.33 -8.69 11.75
C ARG A 23 7.21 -7.92 10.77
N LEU A 24 8.53 -8.01 10.89
CA LEU A 24 9.47 -7.40 9.96
C LEU A 24 9.38 -8.00 8.56
N ALA A 25 9.16 -9.31 8.44
CA ALA A 25 8.96 -10.00 7.17
C ALA A 25 7.63 -9.60 6.52
N ALA A 26 6.55 -9.45 7.29
CA ALA A 26 5.26 -8.96 6.81
C ALA A 26 5.33 -7.48 6.37
N GLN A 27 6.10 -6.65 7.08
CA GLN A 27 6.40 -5.26 6.70
C GLN A 27 7.30 -5.18 5.46
N ALA A 28 8.27 -6.08 5.34
CA ALA A 28 9.13 -6.19 4.18
C ALA A 28 8.38 -6.77 2.96
N SER A 29 7.41 -7.66 3.17
CA SER A 29 6.57 -8.22 2.09
C SER A 29 5.49 -7.26 1.62
N THR A 30 4.99 -6.37 2.49
CA THR A 30 4.22 -5.18 2.04
C THR A 30 5.12 -4.15 1.36
N SER A 31 6.44 -4.21 1.58
CA SER A 31 7.46 -3.46 0.86
C SER A 31 7.98 -4.19 -0.40
N TYR A 32 7.36 -5.30 -0.80
CA TYR A 32 7.49 -5.81 -2.18
C TYR A 32 6.74 -4.84 -3.09
N LEU A 33 7.33 -3.66 -3.27
CA LEU A 33 7.08 -2.80 -4.41
C LEU A 33 7.06 -3.73 -5.61
N MET A 34 5.94 -3.76 -6.34
CA MET A 34 5.94 -4.43 -7.63
C MET A 34 7.17 -3.93 -8.40
N SER A 35 8.09 -4.85 -8.72
CA SER A 35 9.32 -4.50 -9.42
C SER A 35 9.08 -4.35 -10.91
N GLN A 36 7.92 -4.79 -11.39
CA GLN A 36 7.45 -4.70 -12.75
C GLN A 36 5.97 -4.28 -12.77
N PRO A 37 5.55 -3.46 -13.73
CA PRO A 37 4.14 -3.16 -13.92
C PRO A 37 3.37 -4.42 -14.34
N LEU A 38 2.06 -4.44 -14.08
CA LEU A 38 1.15 -5.50 -14.54
C LEU A 38 1.17 -5.63 -16.06
N ARG A 39 1.21 -4.49 -16.76
CA ARG A 39 1.39 -4.41 -18.21
C ARG A 39 1.94 -3.06 -18.62
N ILE A 40 2.48 -3.00 -19.85
CA ILE A 40 2.85 -1.76 -20.53
C ILE A 40 1.96 -1.65 -21.76
N GLU A 41 1.30 -0.51 -21.90
CA GLU A 41 0.51 -0.12 -23.06
C GLU A 41 1.35 0.82 -23.92
N ASP A 42 1.46 0.49 -25.21
CA ASP A 42 2.17 1.29 -26.21
C ASP A 42 1.14 1.95 -27.12
N HIS A 43 1.04 3.27 -27.02
CA HIS A 43 0.12 4.10 -27.79
C HIS A 43 0.83 4.83 -28.94
N GLY A 44 2.04 4.36 -29.31
CA GLY A 44 2.86 4.93 -30.38
C GLY A 44 3.66 6.15 -29.92
N GLU A 45 2.98 7.25 -29.62
CA GLU A 45 3.62 8.51 -29.20
C GLU A 45 4.01 8.53 -27.72
N TRP A 46 3.32 7.73 -26.90
CA TRP A 46 3.56 7.62 -25.47
C TRP A 46 3.37 6.19 -24.98
N LYS A 47 3.95 5.91 -23.82
CA LYS A 47 3.87 4.62 -23.14
C LYS A 47 3.30 4.79 -21.75
N ARG A 48 2.41 3.88 -21.38
CA ARG A 48 1.81 3.84 -20.06
C ARG A 48 2.08 2.50 -19.42
N ALA A 49 2.58 2.53 -18.20
CA ALA A 49 2.74 1.32 -17.39
C ALA A 49 1.64 1.27 -16.33
N VAL A 50 0.93 0.15 -16.27
CA VAL A 50 -0.18 -0.08 -15.33
C VAL A 50 0.36 -0.88 -14.16
N TRP A 51 0.23 -0.35 -12.94
CA TRP A 51 0.77 -0.94 -11.72
C TRP A 51 -0.32 -1.55 -10.83
N TYR A 52 -1.54 -1.04 -10.94
CA TYR A 52 -2.73 -1.55 -10.28
C TYR A 52 -3.94 -1.28 -11.16
N GLU A 53 -4.88 -2.21 -11.22
CA GLU A 53 -6.12 -2.05 -11.95
C GLU A 53 -7.26 -2.78 -11.22
N SER A 54 -8.36 -2.07 -11.03
CA SER A 54 -9.66 -2.61 -10.64
C SER A 54 -10.77 -1.88 -11.42
N GLU A 55 -12.01 -2.34 -11.29
CA GLU A 55 -13.17 -1.65 -11.87
C GLU A 55 -13.36 -0.21 -11.34
N GLU A 56 -12.75 0.09 -10.18
CA GLU A 56 -12.93 1.35 -9.47
C GLU A 56 -11.71 2.27 -9.62
N LEU A 57 -10.50 1.72 -9.62
CA LEU A 57 -9.28 2.53 -9.59
C LEU A 57 -8.16 1.82 -10.35
N SER A 58 -7.43 2.58 -11.16
CA SER A 58 -6.16 2.16 -11.71
C SER A 58 -5.04 3.10 -11.26
N ILE A 59 -3.85 2.54 -11.06
CA ILE A 59 -2.62 3.29 -10.82
C ILE A 59 -1.71 3.06 -12.00
N ILE A 60 -1.36 4.15 -12.67
CA ILE A 60 -0.53 4.13 -13.88
C ILE A 60 0.67 5.07 -13.73
N THR A 61 1.68 4.85 -14.56
CA THR A 61 2.76 5.82 -14.77
C THR A 61 2.86 6.17 -16.24
N GLU A 62 2.94 7.47 -16.51
CA GLU A 62 3.02 8.07 -17.83
C GLU A 62 3.90 9.33 -17.72
N ASP A 63 4.83 9.50 -18.66
CA ASP A 63 5.72 10.67 -18.76
C ASP A 63 6.41 11.10 -17.44
N GLY A 64 6.84 10.12 -16.65
CA GLY A 64 7.55 10.36 -15.38
C GLY A 64 6.64 10.80 -14.22
N THR A 65 5.32 10.81 -14.42
CA THR A 65 4.31 11.05 -13.38
C THR A 65 3.66 9.73 -12.95
N VAL A 66 2.97 9.77 -11.80
CA VAL A 66 2.05 8.71 -11.36
C VAL A 66 0.64 9.27 -11.51
N ALA A 67 -0.29 8.52 -12.06
CA ALA A 67 -1.69 8.93 -12.14
C ALA A 67 -2.62 7.92 -11.49
N PHE A 68 -3.68 8.45 -10.88
CA PHE A 68 -4.86 7.71 -10.48
C PHE A 68 -5.92 7.88 -11.57
N ALA A 69 -6.33 6.78 -12.17
CA ALA A 69 -7.42 6.76 -13.12
C ALA A 69 -8.66 6.16 -12.45
N ALA A 70 -9.70 6.97 -12.31
CA ALA A 70 -10.97 6.58 -11.73
C ALA A 70 -11.78 5.73 -12.71
N GLY A 71 -12.27 4.59 -12.25
CA GLY A 71 -13.21 3.72 -12.96
C GLY A 71 -14.66 4.19 -12.79
N ARG A 72 -15.60 3.43 -13.35
CA ARG A 72 -17.03 3.82 -13.45
C ARG A 72 -17.69 4.12 -12.11
N ARG A 73 -17.20 3.53 -11.01
CA ARG A 73 -17.77 3.71 -9.67
C ARG A 73 -17.52 5.09 -9.06
N PHE A 74 -16.49 5.80 -9.52
CA PHE A 74 -16.17 7.13 -9.00
C PHE A 74 -16.89 8.26 -9.74
N ASP A 75 -17.89 7.96 -10.58
CA ASP A 75 -18.77 8.91 -11.31
C ASP A 75 -18.07 10.01 -12.13
N HIS A 76 -16.74 10.04 -12.17
CA HIS A 76 -15.94 11.04 -12.86
C HIS A 76 -15.04 10.38 -13.89
N TYR A 77 -15.56 10.28 -15.11
CA TYR A 77 -14.81 9.86 -16.29
C TYR A 77 -14.58 11.07 -17.20
N PRO A 78 -13.35 11.38 -17.68
CA PRO A 78 -12.04 10.80 -17.36
C PRO A 78 -11.06 11.89 -16.91
N ASP A 79 -10.96 12.15 -15.61
CA ASP A 79 -9.85 12.99 -15.10
C ASP A 79 -8.83 12.07 -14.43
N GLU A 80 -7.83 11.66 -15.21
CA GLU A 80 -6.62 11.07 -14.65
C GLU A 80 -5.94 12.13 -13.77
N CYS A 81 -5.79 11.82 -12.48
CA CYS A 81 -5.13 12.74 -11.56
C CYS A 81 -3.63 12.46 -11.55
N HIS A 82 -2.88 13.23 -12.31
CA HIS A 82 -1.41 13.14 -12.35
C HIS A 82 -0.79 13.81 -11.12
N ILE A 83 0.12 13.10 -10.48
CA ILE A 83 0.84 13.54 -9.31
C ILE A 83 2.34 13.26 -9.44
N THR A 84 3.11 14.03 -8.68
CA THR A 84 4.56 13.84 -8.61
C THR A 84 4.91 12.56 -7.88
N ARG A 85 6.08 11.98 -8.18
CA ARG A 85 6.66 10.85 -7.43
C ARG A 85 6.71 11.08 -5.92
N ALA A 86 6.98 12.31 -5.49
CA ALA A 86 7.04 12.65 -4.06
C ALA A 86 5.66 12.60 -3.40
N THR A 87 4.62 13.10 -4.07
CA THR A 87 3.24 13.00 -3.61
C THR A 87 2.76 11.54 -3.60
N ALA A 88 3.08 10.76 -4.64
CA ALA A 88 2.70 9.35 -4.70
C ALA A 88 3.25 8.55 -3.52
N ARG A 89 4.51 8.79 -3.14
CA ARG A 89 5.13 8.17 -1.95
C ARG A 89 4.43 8.53 -0.65
N ARG A 90 4.05 9.80 -0.48
CA ARG A 90 3.32 10.26 0.72
C ARG A 90 1.93 9.63 0.80
N ILE A 91 1.23 9.52 -0.33
CA ILE A 91 -0.07 8.84 -0.40
C ILE A 91 0.09 7.35 -0.08
N ALA A 92 1.06 6.66 -0.66
CA ALA A 92 1.32 5.26 -0.35
C ALA A 92 1.56 5.05 1.16
N GLN A 93 2.36 5.91 1.79
CA GLN A 93 2.57 5.88 3.25
C GLN A 93 1.27 6.14 4.02
N ALA A 94 0.47 7.13 3.62
CA ALA A 94 -0.80 7.42 4.26
C ALA A 94 -1.79 6.25 4.15
N LEU A 95 -1.88 5.61 2.99
CA LEU A 95 -2.71 4.42 2.75
C LEU A 95 -2.27 3.24 3.63
N LEU A 96 -0.96 2.99 3.72
CA LEU A 96 -0.41 1.97 4.61
C LEU A 96 -0.76 2.25 6.08
N SER A 97 -0.56 3.49 6.54
CA SER A 97 -0.92 3.90 7.90
C SER A 97 -2.41 3.77 8.18
N ALA A 98 -3.26 4.19 7.24
CA ALA A 98 -4.71 4.07 7.39
C ALA A 98 -5.18 2.61 7.43
N SER A 99 -4.60 1.75 6.58
CA SER A 99 -4.87 0.32 6.57
C SER A 99 -4.49 -0.34 7.91
N ALA A 100 -3.32 -0.01 8.45
CA ALA A 100 -2.90 -0.50 9.77
C ALA A 100 -3.85 0.00 10.87
N TYR A 101 -4.21 1.28 10.85
CA TYR A 101 -5.14 1.85 11.82
C TYR A 101 -6.49 1.12 11.82
N VAL A 102 -7.08 0.86 10.65
CA VAL A 102 -8.35 0.12 10.53
C VAL A 102 -8.22 -1.32 11.04
N ALA A 103 -7.09 -1.98 10.80
CA ALA A 103 -6.85 -3.33 11.31
C ALA A 103 -6.81 -3.38 12.85
N ASP A 104 -6.24 -2.34 13.48
CA ASP A 104 -6.16 -2.20 14.94
C ASP A 104 -7.47 -1.67 15.57
N HIS A 105 -8.35 -1.08 14.77
CA HIS A 105 -9.63 -0.51 15.19
C HIS A 105 -10.76 -1.09 14.34
N PRO A 106 -11.05 -2.41 14.46
CA PRO A 106 -12.12 -3.03 13.70
C PRO A 106 -13.45 -2.34 14.02
N PRO A 107 -14.39 -2.30 13.04
CA PRO A 107 -15.68 -1.69 13.26
C PRO A 107 -16.34 -2.33 14.49
N THR A 108 -16.70 -1.51 15.47
CA THR A 108 -17.52 -1.96 16.59
C THR A 108 -18.87 -2.39 16.03
N ASP A 109 -19.19 -3.68 16.13
CA ASP A 109 -20.52 -4.21 15.81
C ASP A 109 -21.59 -3.39 16.54
N GLY A 110 -22.23 -2.44 15.84
CA GLY A 110 -23.13 -1.49 16.48
C GLY A 110 -23.44 -0.23 15.66
N GLY A 111 -24.00 -0.39 14.46
CA GLY A 111 -24.69 0.70 13.74
C GLY A 111 -25.80 0.12 12.85
N PRO A 112 -27.02 0.67 12.86
CA PRO A 112 -28.24 -0.05 12.51
C PRO A 112 -28.44 -0.22 10.99
N ASN A 113 -29.13 -1.31 10.63
CA ASN A 113 -29.86 -1.47 9.37
C ASN A 113 -30.90 -0.34 9.17
#